data_AF-A0A482VAL7-F1
#
_entry.id   AF-A0A482VAL7-F1
#
_cell.length_a   1.000
_cell.length_b   1.000
_cell.length_c   1.000
_cell.angle_alpha   90.00
_cell.angle_beta   90.00
_cell.angle_gamma   90.00
#
_symmetry.space_group_name_H-M   'P 1'
#
loop_
_entity.id
_entity.type
_entity.pdbx_description
1 polymer ?
#
loop_
_entity_poly.entity_id
_entity_poly.type
_entity_poly.pdbx_seq_one_letter_code
_entity_poly.pdbx_strand_id
1 'polypeptide(L)'
;MSLCLFGVFNTILSGSSSVIPTKEEQANLLTNVQEVFEQVKVLVNVEANSTDESVVDDINRMVQRAKDKLSLLEELNLTKMSRGSNSVCMLEYKQIVQKLTHEGTEELKFCIKKGWDDITSNSFYLTNATIYATDRGQNFLDTLYNCSCKPGLKVISCYKEVIAKDVVPVKNMLLAVIETHKLGHFRTIEIRNVANDCIDDIIERYRIKMARVLNEAVHCT
;
A
#
# COMPACT_ATOMS: atom_id res chain seq x y z
N MET A 1 -25.45 -10.07 -1.39
CA MET A 1 -26.16 -10.27 -0.10
C MET A 1 -25.10 -10.07 0.97
N SER A 2 -25.12 -9.08 1.87
CA SER A 2 -26.20 -8.50 2.66
C SER A 2 -25.82 -7.05 3.03
N LEU A 3 -26.68 -6.07 2.73
CA LEU A 3 -26.47 -4.63 2.96
C LEU A 3 -27.32 -4.10 4.14
N CYS A 4 -27.82 -4.98 5.01
CA CYS A 4 -28.88 -4.61 5.97
C CYS A 4 -28.42 -4.24 7.39
N LEU A 5 -27.12 -4.19 7.71
CA LEU A 5 -26.66 -3.95 9.09
C LEU A 5 -26.41 -2.46 9.45
N PHE A 6 -26.25 -1.57 8.46
CA PHE A 6 -25.95 -0.16 8.72
C PHE A 6 -27.15 0.67 9.21
N GLY A 7 -28.38 0.23 8.93
CA GLY A 7 -29.61 0.94 9.35
C GLY A 7 -29.90 0.85 10.85
N VAL A 8 -29.42 -0.20 11.53
CA VAL A 8 -29.71 -0.43 12.95
C VAL A 8 -28.86 0.49 13.84
N PHE A 9 -27.63 0.83 13.41
CA PHE A 9 -26.71 1.68 14.18
C PHE A 9 -27.19 3.13 14.37
N ASN A 10 -27.94 3.69 13.43
CA ASN A 10 -28.51 5.04 13.58
C ASN A 10 -29.72 5.09 14.51
N THR A 11 -30.45 3.98 14.65
CA THR A 11 -31.73 3.96 15.38
C THR A 11 -31.53 3.76 16.88
N ILE A 12 -30.46 3.06 17.30
CA ILE A 12 -30.15 2.81 18.72
C ILE A 12 -29.48 4.03 19.37
N LEU A 13 -28.75 4.85 18.60
CA LEU A 13 -27.95 5.97 19.12
C LEU A 13 -28.60 7.36 18.97
N SER A 14 -29.75 7.47 18.30
CA SER A 14 -30.47 8.76 18.11
C SER A 14 -31.75 8.90 18.95
N GLY A 15 -32.05 7.94 19.83
CA GLY A 15 -33.25 7.96 20.67
C GLY A 15 -33.02 8.67 22.01
N SER A 16 -33.60 9.86 22.16
CA SER A 16 -33.74 10.60 23.41
C SER A 16 -34.71 9.91 24.40
N SER A 17 -34.33 8.74 24.92
CA SER A 17 -35.03 8.16 26.08
C SER A 17 -34.03 7.66 27.12
N SER A 18 -34.26 8.05 28.36
CA SER A 18 -33.44 7.73 29.53
C SER A 18 -33.57 6.26 29.98
N VAL A 19 -33.69 5.33 29.05
CA VAL A 19 -33.83 3.91 29.35
C VAL A 19 -32.47 3.35 29.75
N ILE A 20 -32.43 2.67 30.89
CA ILE A 20 -31.25 1.94 31.34
C ILE A 20 -31.07 0.77 30.38
N PRO A 21 -29.95 0.68 29.62
CA PRO A 21 -29.72 -0.44 28.73
C PRO A 21 -29.68 -1.73 29.54
N THR A 22 -30.40 -2.74 29.07
CA THR A 22 -30.46 -4.08 29.65
C THR A 22 -29.09 -4.75 29.64
N LYS A 23 -28.90 -5.77 30.49
CA LYS A 23 -27.65 -6.56 30.49
C LYS A 23 -27.34 -7.16 29.11
N GLU A 24 -28.39 -7.51 28.36
CA GLU A 24 -28.30 -8.11 27.03
C GLU A 24 -27.86 -7.07 25.98
N GLU A 25 -28.36 -5.83 26.06
CA GLU A 25 -27.89 -4.71 25.22
C GLU A 25 -26.45 -4.32 25.54
N GLN A 26 -26.05 -4.36 26.81
CA GLN A 26 -24.67 -4.09 27.24
C GLN A 26 -23.70 -5.16 26.73
N ALA A 27 -24.10 -6.44 26.80
CA ALA A 27 -23.33 -7.56 26.25
C ALA A 27 -23.22 -7.47 24.72
N ASN A 28 -24.33 -7.20 24.02
CA ASN A 28 -24.32 -7.04 22.57
C ASN A 28 -23.45 -5.86 22.11
N LEU A 29 -23.44 -4.74 22.85
CA LEU A 29 -22.56 -3.61 22.53
C LEU A 29 -21.08 -4.01 22.64
N LEU A 30 -20.71 -4.71 23.70
CA LEU A 30 -19.35 -5.23 23.90
C LEU A 30 -18.95 -6.19 22.78
N THR A 31 -19.81 -7.15 22.44
CA THR A 31 -19.55 -8.12 21.36
C THR A 31 -19.42 -7.43 20.00
N ASN A 32 -20.32 -6.52 19.65
CA ASN A 32 -20.28 -5.80 18.37
C ASN A 32 -19.04 -4.91 18.24
N VAL A 33 -18.65 -4.23 19.32
CA VAL A 33 -17.42 -3.41 19.34
C VAL A 33 -16.20 -4.32 19.17
N GLN A 34 -16.16 -5.46 19.86
CA GLN A 34 -15.08 -6.43 19.77
C GLN A 34 -14.98 -7.08 18.38
N GLU A 35 -16.09 -7.40 17.71
CA GLU A 35 -16.08 -7.90 16.34
C GLU A 35 -15.53 -6.88 15.34
N VAL A 36 -15.90 -5.59 15.47
CA VAL A 36 -15.32 -4.51 14.64
C VAL A 36 -13.82 -4.39 14.89
N PHE A 37 -13.38 -4.53 16.14
CA PHE A 37 -11.94 -4.54 16.48
C PHE A 37 -11.18 -5.68 15.81
N GLU A 38 -11.71 -6.90 15.87
CA GLU A 38 -11.06 -8.06 15.26
C GLU A 38 -11.07 -7.97 13.73
N GLN A 39 -12.14 -7.47 13.13
CA GLN A 39 -12.19 -7.22 11.68
C GLN A 39 -11.14 -6.20 11.24
N VAL A 40 -10.96 -5.11 11.99
CA VAL A 40 -9.89 -4.14 11.72
C VAL A 40 -8.52 -4.82 11.84
N LYS A 41 -8.24 -5.58 12.91
CA LYS A 41 -6.96 -6.29 13.04
C LYS A 41 -6.66 -7.24 11.88
N VAL A 42 -7.65 -8.00 11.41
CA VAL A 42 -7.49 -8.95 10.31
C VAL A 42 -7.30 -8.24 8.98
N LEU A 43 -8.16 -7.26 8.66
CA LEU A 43 -8.08 -6.47 7.44
C LEU A 43 -6.68 -5.83 7.31
N VAL A 44 -6.21 -5.24 8.40
CA VAL A 44 -4.92 -4.54 8.42
C VAL A 44 -3.73 -5.48 8.24
N ASN A 45 -3.68 -6.59 8.97
CA ASN A 45 -2.47 -7.41 8.97
C ASN A 45 -2.38 -8.38 7.79
N VAL A 46 -3.52 -8.83 7.25
CA VAL A 46 -3.52 -9.85 6.20
C VAL A 46 -3.62 -9.20 4.82
N GLU A 47 -4.52 -8.22 4.64
CA GLU A 47 -4.78 -7.62 3.34
C GLU A 47 -3.67 -6.64 2.92
N ALA A 48 -3.14 -5.85 3.85
CA ALA A 48 -2.05 -4.92 3.56
C ALA A 48 -0.76 -5.66 3.16
N ASN A 49 -0.36 -6.68 3.92
CA ASN A 49 0.83 -7.48 3.62
C ASN A 49 0.71 -8.19 2.26
N SER A 50 -0.44 -8.79 1.97
CA SER A 50 -0.66 -9.43 0.67
C SER A 50 -0.63 -8.45 -0.50
N THR A 51 -1.13 -7.22 -0.31
CA THR A 51 -1.10 -6.17 -1.33
C THR A 51 0.31 -5.66 -1.56
N ASP A 52 1.05 -5.39 -0.49
CA ASP A 52 2.42 -4.89 -0.55
C ASP A 52 3.35 -5.90 -1.25
N GLU A 53 3.26 -7.19 -0.88
CA GLU A 53 3.99 -8.28 -1.56
C GLU A 53 3.64 -8.35 -3.05
N SER A 54 2.35 -8.33 -3.39
CA SER A 54 1.91 -8.39 -4.79
C SER A 54 2.44 -7.21 -5.61
N VAL A 55 2.49 -6.00 -5.05
CA VAL A 55 2.99 -4.83 -5.78
C VAL A 55 4.51 -4.85 -5.90
N VAL A 56 5.24 -5.29 -4.87
CA VAL A 56 6.69 -5.50 -4.97
C VAL A 56 7.01 -6.51 -6.08
N ASP A 57 6.29 -7.62 -6.15
CA ASP A 57 6.45 -8.62 -7.21
C ASP A 57 6.14 -8.05 -8.59
N ASP A 58 5.09 -7.25 -8.73
CA ASP A 58 4.78 -6.55 -9.97
C ASP A 58 5.90 -5.62 -10.41
N ILE A 59 6.43 -4.80 -9.51
CA ILE A 59 7.55 -3.88 -9.80
C ILE A 59 8.79 -4.66 -10.26
N ASN A 60 9.12 -5.75 -9.56
CA ASN A 60 10.24 -6.62 -9.96
C ASN A 60 10.03 -7.22 -11.35
N ARG A 61 8.82 -7.71 -11.66
CA ARG A 61 8.48 -8.25 -12.98
C ARG A 61 8.57 -7.18 -14.08
N MET A 62 8.07 -5.97 -13.83
CA MET A 62 8.17 -4.86 -14.77
C MET A 62 9.63 -4.49 -15.05
N VAL A 63 10.47 -4.40 -14.02
CA VAL A 63 11.90 -4.13 -14.20
C VAL A 63 12.60 -5.25 -14.94
N GLN A 64 12.28 -6.52 -14.68
CA GLN A 64 12.87 -7.63 -15.42
C GLN A 64 12.53 -7.55 -16.92
N ARG A 65 11.26 -7.30 -17.27
CA ARG A 65 10.84 -7.11 -18.66
C ARG A 65 11.56 -5.92 -19.32
N ALA A 66 11.79 -4.85 -18.56
CA ALA A 66 12.52 -3.68 -19.03
C ALA A 66 14.00 -4.00 -19.33
N LYS A 67 14.65 -4.81 -18.47
CA LYS A 67 16.01 -5.31 -18.74
C LYS A 67 16.05 -6.17 -20.00
N ASP A 68 15.11 -7.08 -20.16
CA ASP A 68 15.01 -7.93 -21.35
C ASP A 68 14.85 -7.07 -22.63
N LYS A 69 14.06 -5.98 -22.54
CA LYS A 69 13.90 -5.00 -23.64
C LYS A 69 15.20 -4.25 -23.95
N LEU A 70 15.99 -3.86 -22.95
CA LEU A 70 17.31 -3.25 -23.17
C LEU A 70 18.28 -4.23 -23.84
N SER A 71 18.32 -5.49 -23.40
CA SER A 71 19.14 -6.53 -24.03
C SER A 71 18.74 -6.76 -25.49
N LEU A 72 17.44 -6.78 -25.79
CA LEU A 72 16.97 -6.88 -27.17
C LEU A 72 17.40 -5.67 -28.03
N LEU A 73 17.34 -4.46 -27.46
CA LEU A 73 17.82 -3.26 -28.15
C LEU A 73 19.33 -3.33 -28.42
N GLU A 74 20.12 -3.83 -27.48
CA GLU A 74 21.55 -4.10 -27.69
C GLU A 74 21.77 -5.05 -28.86
N GLU A 75 21.17 -6.24 -28.81
CA GLU A 75 21.33 -7.27 -29.85
C GLU A 75 20.97 -6.75 -31.24
N LEU A 76 19.88 -5.99 -31.35
CA LEU A 76 19.45 -5.36 -32.61
C LEU A 76 20.48 -4.34 -33.12
N ASN A 77 21.02 -3.49 -32.24
CA ASN A 77 22.04 -2.50 -32.60
C ASN A 77 23.35 -3.17 -33.02
N LEU A 78 23.83 -4.15 -32.24
CA LEU A 78 25.04 -4.92 -32.55
C LEU A 78 24.92 -5.68 -33.88
N THR A 79 23.73 -6.24 -34.16
CA THR A 79 23.44 -6.94 -35.42
C THR A 79 23.50 -5.97 -36.61
N LYS A 80 22.93 -4.77 -36.47
CA LYS A 80 22.98 -3.74 -37.52
C LYS A 80 24.41 -3.27 -37.78
N MET A 81 25.19 -3.01 -36.73
CA MET A 81 26.59 -2.58 -36.86
C MET A 81 27.49 -3.66 -37.48
N SER A 82 27.17 -4.94 -37.29
CA SER A 82 27.97 -6.05 -37.85
C SER A 82 27.84 -6.21 -39.37
N ARG A 83 26.94 -5.46 -40.01
CA ARG A 83 26.78 -5.44 -41.48
C ARG A 83 27.54 -4.29 -42.17
N GLY A 84 28.27 -3.47 -41.43
CA GLY A 84 29.03 -2.33 -41.96
C GLY A 84 30.40 -2.71 -42.54
N SER A 85 30.90 -1.91 -43.48
CA SER A 85 32.16 -2.15 -44.20
C SER A 85 33.44 -1.70 -43.46
N ASN A 86 33.35 -0.79 -42.49
CA ASN A 86 34.49 -0.31 -41.71
C ASN A 86 34.54 -1.00 -40.33
N SER A 87 35.31 -2.09 -40.22
CA SER A 87 35.35 -2.95 -39.03
C SER A 87 35.98 -2.30 -37.79
N VAL A 88 36.90 -1.34 -37.96
CA VAL A 88 37.63 -0.70 -36.85
C VAL A 88 36.72 0.28 -36.14
N CYS A 89 36.05 1.17 -36.88
CA CYS A 89 35.14 2.15 -36.28
C CYS A 89 33.93 1.48 -35.61
N MET A 90 33.44 0.38 -36.20
CA MET A 90 32.31 -0.39 -35.65
C MET A 90 32.65 -1.06 -34.30
N LEU A 91 33.93 -1.32 -33.99
CA LEU A 91 34.31 -1.97 -32.74
C LEU A 91 34.08 -1.05 -31.52
N GLU A 92 34.44 0.23 -31.64
CA GLU A 92 34.26 1.23 -30.58
C GLU A 92 32.77 1.47 -30.31
N TYR A 93 31.95 1.64 -31.35
CA TYR A 93 30.52 1.85 -31.19
C TYR A 93 29.79 0.64 -30.58
N LYS A 94 30.21 -0.59 -30.91
CA LYS A 94 29.68 -1.80 -30.26
C LYS A 94 29.91 -1.76 -28.75
N GLN A 95 31.12 -1.42 -28.31
CA GLN A 95 31.43 -1.30 -26.87
C GLN A 95 30.59 -0.21 -26.19
N ILE A 96 30.33 0.91 -26.87
CA ILE A 96 29.48 1.98 -26.35
C ILE A 96 28.04 1.48 -26.16
N VAL A 97 27.46 0.73 -27.12
CA VAL A 97 26.11 0.17 -26.97
C VAL A 97 26.05 -0.78 -25.77
N GLN A 98 27.01 -1.70 -25.64
CA GLN A 98 27.05 -2.63 -24.51
C GLN A 98 27.14 -1.92 -23.16
N LYS A 99 27.97 -0.86 -23.09
CA LYS A 99 28.09 -0.01 -21.91
C LYS A 99 26.76 0.67 -21.57
N LEU A 100 26.07 1.22 -22.57
CA LEU A 100 24.76 1.85 -22.39
C LEU A 100 23.71 0.85 -21.89
N THR A 101 23.72 -0.40 -22.36
CA THR A 101 22.81 -1.44 -21.83
C THR A 101 23.09 -1.72 -20.36
N HIS A 102 24.35 -1.85 -19.99
CA HIS A 102 24.76 -2.09 -18.61
C HIS A 102 24.35 -0.93 -17.69
N GLU A 103 24.65 0.31 -18.09
CA GLU A 103 24.24 1.53 -17.37
C GLU A 103 22.71 1.59 -17.19
N GLY A 104 21.94 1.31 -18.25
CA GLY A 104 20.47 1.29 -18.17
C GLY A 104 19.93 0.19 -17.27
N THR A 105 20.55 -0.98 -17.27
CA THR A 105 20.20 -2.11 -16.39
C THR A 105 20.43 -1.78 -14.92
N GLU A 106 21.53 -1.10 -14.60
CA GLU A 106 21.80 -0.63 -13.24
C GLU A 106 20.83 0.48 -12.82
N GLU A 107 20.51 1.41 -13.72
CA GLU A 107 19.56 2.48 -13.44
C GLU A 107 18.14 1.94 -13.18
N LEU A 108 17.71 0.89 -13.89
CA LEU A 108 16.42 0.23 -13.65
C LEU A 108 16.30 -0.36 -12.22
N LYS A 109 17.41 -0.72 -11.57
CA LYS A 109 17.38 -1.19 -10.15
C LYS A 109 16.95 -0.08 -9.20
N PHE A 110 17.17 1.19 -9.56
CA PHE A 110 16.72 2.33 -8.77
C PHE A 110 15.19 2.40 -8.68
N CYS A 111 14.47 2.04 -9.75
CA CYS A 111 13.00 2.01 -9.72
C CYS A 111 12.46 0.97 -8.74
N ILE A 112 13.11 -0.20 -8.61
CA ILE A 112 12.76 -1.20 -7.58
C ILE A 112 12.94 -0.60 -6.19
N LYS A 113 14.12 -0.02 -5.94
CA LYS A 113 14.45 0.54 -4.62
C LYS A 113 13.45 1.62 -4.21
N LYS A 114 13.16 2.57 -5.11
CA LYS A 114 12.21 3.64 -4.86
C LYS A 114 10.81 3.10 -4.56
N GLY A 115 10.33 2.14 -5.36
CA GLY A 115 9.03 1.50 -5.11
C GLY A 115 8.97 0.78 -3.77
N TRP A 116 10.04 0.07 -3.39
CA TRP A 116 10.13 -0.62 -2.10
C TRP A 116 10.17 0.34 -0.91
N ASP A 117 10.94 1.43 -1.00
CA ASP A 117 11.01 2.47 0.03
C ASP A 117 9.63 3.11 0.25
N ASP A 118 8.90 3.42 -0.84
CA ASP A 118 7.56 4.01 -0.79
C ASP A 118 6.52 3.04 -0.19
N ILE A 119 6.55 1.75 -0.55
CA ILE A 119 5.67 0.71 0.01
C ILE A 119 5.92 0.55 1.50
N THR A 120 7.20 0.47 1.90
CA THR A 120 7.59 0.31 3.31
C THR A 120 7.13 1.50 4.14
N SER A 121 7.24 2.72 3.60
CA SER A 121 6.75 3.94 4.25
C SER A 121 5.23 3.92 4.44
N ASN A 122 4.48 3.54 3.40
CA ASN A 122 3.03 3.41 3.45
C ASN A 122 2.60 2.37 4.50
N SER A 123 3.20 1.17 4.45
CA SER A 123 2.93 0.07 5.37
C SER A 123 3.21 0.44 6.83
N PHE A 124 4.31 1.15 7.08
CA PHE A 124 4.65 1.66 8.42
C PHE A 124 3.60 2.66 8.94
N TYR A 125 3.14 3.58 8.09
CA TYR A 125 2.09 4.54 8.45
C TYR A 125 0.78 3.83 8.81
N LEU A 126 0.35 2.88 7.98
CA LEU A 126 -0.86 2.08 8.20
C LEU A 126 -0.80 1.26 9.49
N THR A 127 0.34 0.62 9.74
CA THR A 127 0.59 -0.16 10.95
C THR A 127 0.47 0.72 12.20
N ASN A 128 1.12 1.88 12.21
CA ASN A 128 1.06 2.80 13.35
C ASN A 128 -0.35 3.33 13.62
N ALA A 129 -1.08 3.71 12.57
CA ALA A 129 -2.47 4.16 12.69
C ALA A 129 -3.36 3.07 13.32
N THR A 130 -3.11 1.82 12.95
CA THR A 130 -3.87 0.66 13.45
C THR A 130 -3.53 0.32 14.89
N ILE A 131 -2.24 0.29 15.24
CA ILE A 131 -1.80 0.07 16.62
C ILE A 131 -2.45 1.11 17.53
N TYR A 132 -2.41 2.38 17.12
CA TYR A 132 -3.01 3.47 17.88
C TYR A 132 -4.52 3.28 18.09
N ALA A 133 -5.28 2.98 17.03
CA ALA A 133 -6.73 2.76 17.17
C ALA A 133 -7.07 1.50 17.97
N THR A 134 -6.27 0.44 17.83
CA THR A 134 -6.44 -0.81 18.58
C THR A 134 -6.20 -0.59 20.06
N ASP A 135 -5.14 0.14 20.43
CA ASP A 135 -4.84 0.48 21.83
C ASP A 135 -5.97 1.30 22.47
N ARG A 136 -6.48 2.31 21.76
CA ARG A 136 -7.62 3.12 22.21
C ARG A 136 -8.90 2.31 22.37
N GLY A 137 -9.10 1.37 21.46
CA GLY A 137 -10.16 0.39 21.52
C GLY A 137 -10.12 -0.53 22.71
N GLN A 138 -8.95 -1.12 22.95
CA GLN A 138 -8.74 -2.02 24.07
C GLN A 138 -8.96 -1.28 25.39
N ASN A 139 -8.42 -0.05 25.52
CA ASN A 139 -8.66 0.80 26.69
C ASN A 139 -10.17 1.06 26.94
N PHE A 140 -10.96 1.24 25.88
CA PHE A 140 -12.41 1.40 25.99
C PHE A 140 -13.08 0.10 26.49
N LEU A 141 -12.71 -1.06 25.94
CA LEU A 141 -13.20 -2.36 26.39
C LEU A 141 -12.82 -2.64 27.85
N ASP A 142 -11.59 -2.34 28.25
CA ASP A 142 -11.10 -2.51 29.62
C ASP A 142 -11.89 -1.61 30.59
N THR A 143 -12.22 -0.40 30.16
CA THR A 143 -13.05 0.54 30.95
C THR A 143 -14.47 0.00 31.12
N LEU A 144 -15.08 -0.54 30.06
CA LEU A 144 -16.39 -1.19 30.13
C LEU A 144 -16.36 -2.44 31.03
N TYR A 145 -15.29 -3.23 30.97
CA TYR A 145 -15.09 -4.39 31.85
C TYR A 145 -14.98 -3.96 33.31
N ASN A 146 -14.20 -2.91 33.61
CA ASN A 146 -14.10 -2.35 34.96
C ASN A 146 -15.44 -1.81 35.49
N CYS A 147 -16.30 -1.27 34.62
CA CYS A 147 -17.66 -0.90 35.00
C CYS A 147 -18.51 -2.11 35.40
N SER A 148 -18.35 -3.25 34.71
CA SER A 148 -19.09 -4.50 34.98
C SER A 148 -18.81 -5.06 36.38
N CYS A 149 -17.61 -4.83 36.92
CA CYS A 149 -17.18 -5.30 38.23
C CYS A 149 -17.70 -4.43 39.39
N LYS A 150 -18.37 -3.31 39.13
CA LYS A 150 -18.91 -2.45 40.20
C LYS A 150 -20.15 -3.10 40.84
N PRO A 151 -20.50 -2.76 42.10
CA PRO A 151 -21.70 -3.29 42.73
C PRO A 151 -22.94 -2.39 42.53
N GLY A 152 -24.10 -3.02 42.33
CA GLY A 152 -25.42 -2.36 42.33
C GLY A 152 -25.59 -1.27 41.27
N LEU A 153 -26.25 -0.16 41.62
CA LEU A 153 -26.52 0.95 40.70
C LEU A 153 -25.25 1.67 40.20
N LYS A 154 -24.10 1.48 40.86
CA LYS A 154 -22.82 2.06 40.42
C LYS A 154 -22.35 1.51 39.07
N VAL A 155 -22.75 0.29 38.71
CA VAL A 155 -22.51 -0.30 37.37
C VAL A 155 -23.18 0.53 36.29
N ILE A 156 -24.47 0.80 36.48
CA ILE A 156 -25.30 1.50 35.49
C ILE A 156 -24.80 2.94 35.29
N SER A 157 -24.46 3.62 36.39
CA SER A 157 -23.89 4.97 36.31
C SER A 157 -22.55 4.99 35.57
N CYS A 158 -21.69 4.00 35.81
CA CYS A 158 -20.39 3.88 35.14
C CYS A 158 -20.55 3.66 33.64
N TYR A 159 -21.41 2.72 33.23
CA TYR A 159 -21.68 2.50 31.80
C TYR A 159 -22.25 3.74 31.11
N LYS A 160 -23.20 4.44 31.74
CA LYS A 160 -23.75 5.68 31.16
C LYS A 160 -22.68 6.73 30.94
N GLU A 161 -21.76 6.91 31.88
CA GLU A 161 -20.67 7.87 31.78
C GLU A 161 -19.69 7.51 30.65
N VAL A 162 -19.26 6.26 30.60
CA VAL A 162 -18.32 5.75 29.57
C VAL A 162 -18.96 5.79 28.19
N ILE A 163 -20.23 5.39 28.06
CA ILE A 163 -20.96 5.43 26.78
C ILE A 163 -21.11 6.87 26.29
N ALA A 164 -21.50 7.80 27.16
CA ALA A 164 -21.68 9.21 26.78
C ALA A 164 -20.36 9.87 26.37
N LYS A 165 -19.24 9.46 26.98
CA LYS A 165 -17.94 10.08 26.78
C LYS A 165 -17.15 9.46 25.62
N ASP A 166 -17.10 8.14 25.55
CA ASP A 166 -16.05 7.44 24.81
C ASP A 166 -16.55 6.69 23.56
N VAL A 167 -17.84 6.38 23.44
CA VAL A 167 -18.38 5.62 22.28
C VAL A 167 -18.20 6.37 20.96
N VAL A 168 -18.60 7.66 20.91
CA VAL A 168 -18.49 8.44 19.66
C VAL A 168 -17.03 8.66 19.26
N PRO A 169 -16.11 9.07 20.17
CA PRO A 169 -14.68 9.16 19.85
C PRO A 169 -14.08 7.86 19.32
N VAL A 170 -14.34 6.72 19.98
CA VAL A 170 -13.79 5.42 19.57
C VAL A 170 -14.35 5.00 18.21
N LYS A 171 -15.66 5.15 17.99
CA LYS A 171 -16.28 4.89 16.68
C LYS A 171 -15.62 5.70 15.56
N ASN A 172 -15.46 7.01 15.77
CA ASN A 172 -14.88 7.89 14.75
C ASN A 172 -13.42 7.52 14.47
N MET A 173 -12.66 7.15 15.49
CA MET A 173 -11.28 6.70 15.34
C MET A 173 -11.18 5.40 14.52
N LEU A 174 -12.05 4.42 14.79
CA LEU A 174 -12.07 3.16 14.04
C LEU A 174 -12.45 3.37 12.58
N LEU A 175 -13.47 4.18 12.32
CA LEU A 175 -13.86 4.53 10.94
C LEU A 175 -12.72 5.28 10.21
N ALA A 176 -12.01 6.16 10.91
CA ALA A 176 -10.87 6.87 10.32
C ALA A 176 -9.74 5.90 9.94
N VAL A 177 -9.46 4.88 10.77
CA VAL A 177 -8.45 3.86 10.44
C VAL A 177 -8.88 3.00 9.25
N ILE A 178 -10.15 2.60 9.17
CA ILE A 178 -10.67 1.87 8.00
C ILE A 178 -10.48 2.71 6.73
N GLU A 179 -10.84 4.00 6.74
CA GLU A 179 -10.65 4.85 5.57
C GLU A 179 -9.16 5.07 5.27
N THR A 180 -8.31 5.16 6.29
CA THR A 180 -6.85 5.27 6.14
C THR A 180 -6.28 4.05 5.43
N HIS A 181 -6.74 2.84 5.78
CA HIS A 181 -6.36 1.60 5.10
C HIS A 181 -6.78 1.57 3.65
N LYS A 182 -8.03 1.93 3.37
CA LYS A 182 -8.53 2.05 2.00
C LYS A 182 -7.70 3.02 1.16
N LEU A 183 -7.36 4.19 1.71
CA LEU A 183 -6.48 5.16 1.06
C LEU A 183 -5.06 4.60 0.87
N GLY A 184 -4.55 3.87 1.88
CA GLY A 184 -3.27 3.17 1.81
C GLY A 184 -3.20 2.14 0.70
N HIS A 185 -4.26 1.38 0.46
CA HIS A 185 -4.34 0.43 -0.67
C HIS A 185 -4.30 1.15 -2.02
N PHE A 186 -5.04 2.25 -2.17
CA PHE A 186 -4.94 3.07 -3.39
C PHE A 186 -3.53 3.62 -3.57
N ARG A 187 -2.87 4.02 -2.48
CA ARG A 187 -1.49 4.50 -2.50
C ARG A 187 -0.52 3.41 -2.97
N THR A 188 -0.68 2.16 -2.56
CA THR A 188 0.15 1.06 -3.04
C THR A 188 0.00 0.86 -4.57
N ILE A 189 -1.21 1.02 -5.12
CA ILE A 189 -1.44 1.00 -6.58
C ILE A 189 -0.78 2.19 -7.28
N GLU A 190 -0.83 3.39 -6.69
CA GLU A 190 -0.14 4.56 -7.22
C GLU A 190 1.38 4.36 -7.26
N ILE A 191 1.97 3.76 -6.22
CA ILE A 191 3.40 3.45 -6.17
C ILE A 191 3.81 2.56 -7.34
N ARG A 192 2.98 1.55 -7.68
CA ARG A 192 3.21 0.71 -8.87
C ARG A 192 3.27 1.55 -10.16
N ASN A 193 2.36 2.52 -10.32
CA ASN A 193 2.32 3.36 -11.51
C ASN A 193 3.54 4.29 -11.57
N VAL A 194 3.94 4.88 -10.45
CA VAL A 194 5.16 5.70 -10.36
C VAL A 194 6.41 4.88 -10.71
N ALA A 195 6.46 3.61 -10.28
CA ALA A 195 7.53 2.70 -10.67
C ALA A 195 7.52 2.39 -12.17
N ASN A 196 6.33 2.23 -12.77
CA ASN A 196 6.21 2.08 -14.22
C ASN A 196 6.70 3.31 -14.99
N ASP A 197 6.32 4.52 -14.56
CA ASP A 197 6.79 5.76 -15.19
C ASP A 197 8.32 5.90 -15.10
N CYS A 198 8.91 5.54 -13.94
CA CYS A 198 10.36 5.46 -13.75
C CYS A 198 11.03 4.52 -14.76
N ILE A 199 10.42 3.36 -15.00
CA ILE A 199 10.92 2.36 -15.96
C ILE A 199 10.83 2.91 -17.40
N ASP A 200 9.68 3.47 -17.78
CA ASP A 200 9.44 3.98 -19.12
C ASP A 200 10.41 5.12 -19.47
N ASP A 201 10.65 6.04 -18.52
CA ASP A 201 11.63 7.14 -18.67
C ASP A 201 13.06 6.63 -18.91
N ILE A 202 13.48 5.61 -18.16
CA ILE A 202 14.82 5.02 -18.31
C ILE A 202 14.93 4.33 -19.67
N ILE A 203 13.94 3.48 -20.01
CA ILE A 203 13.94 2.76 -21.29
C ILE A 203 13.99 3.73 -22.48
N GLU A 204 13.19 4.79 -22.44
CA GLU A 204 13.17 5.78 -23.51
C GLU A 204 14.50 6.50 -23.64
N ARG A 205 15.10 6.90 -22.52
CA ARG A 205 16.40 7.56 -22.49
C ARG A 205 17.50 6.70 -23.14
N TYR A 206 17.60 5.42 -22.77
CA TYR A 206 18.63 4.54 -23.33
C TYR A 206 18.33 4.15 -24.78
N ARG A 207 17.05 4.00 -25.15
CA ARG A 207 16.65 3.81 -26.55
C ARG A 207 17.15 4.96 -27.43
N ILE A 208 16.93 6.21 -27.02
CA ILE A 208 17.40 7.40 -27.75
C ILE A 208 18.93 7.43 -27.84
N LYS A 209 19.63 7.19 -26.72
CA LYS A 209 21.10 7.16 -26.71
C LYS A 209 21.66 6.10 -27.65
N MET A 210 21.15 4.87 -27.59
CA MET A 210 21.59 3.77 -28.47
C MET A 210 21.28 4.06 -29.95
N ALA A 211 20.12 4.64 -30.25
CA ALA A 211 19.77 5.04 -31.62
C ALA A 211 20.73 6.09 -32.18
N ARG A 212 21.18 7.05 -31.35
CA ARG A 212 22.19 8.04 -31.74
C ARG A 212 23.53 7.37 -32.06
N VAL A 213 23.99 6.48 -31.18
CA VAL A 213 25.24 5.71 -31.36
C VAL A 213 25.18 4.86 -32.63
N LEU A 214 24.05 4.20 -32.90
CA LEU A 214 23.86 3.47 -34.14
C LEU A 214 23.93 4.38 -35.37
N ASN A 215 23.29 5.53 -35.33
CA ASN A 215 23.31 6.47 -36.45
C ASN A 215 24.73 6.98 -36.72
N GLU A 216 25.48 7.35 -35.68
CA GLU A 216 26.89 7.74 -35.79
C GLU A 216 27.74 6.60 -36.38
N ALA A 217 27.55 5.36 -35.89
CA ALA A 217 28.28 4.19 -36.38
C ALA A 217 28.04 3.93 -37.88
N VAL A 218 26.80 4.02 -38.35
CA VAL A 218 26.45 3.75 -39.76
C VAL A 218 27.06 4.80 -40.72
N HIS A 219 27.29 6.03 -40.25
CA HIS A 219 27.92 7.09 -41.04
C HIS A 219 29.45 7.13 -40.87
N CYS A 220 30.03 6.24 -40.07
CA CYS A 220 31.47 6.10 -39.96
C CYS A 220 32.00 5.34 -41.18
N THR A 221 32.43 6.09 -42.20
CA THR A 221 33.10 5.59 -43.41
C THR A 221 34.60 5.55 -43.24
#